data_AF-A0A923P1C7-F1
#
_entry.id   AF-A0A923P1C7-F1
#
_cell.length_a   1.000
_cell.length_b   1.000
_cell.length_c   1.000
_cell.angle_alpha   90.00
_cell.angle_beta   90.00
_cell.angle_gamma   90.00
#
_symmetry.space_group_name_H-M   'P 1'
#
loop_
_entity.id
_entity.type
_entity.pdbx_description
1 polymer ?
#
loop_
_entity_poly.entity_id
_entity_poly.type
_entity_poly.pdbx_seq_one_letter_code
_entity_poly.pdbx_strand_id
1 'polypeptide(L)'
;MWSDIPNHLSRRMFAPRLAIASATCLLAFAAGLGAAERNAIKLPDIGSSAAALATPQELREYGAGMLQELRAYDLVLDDPLLSDYISSLGYRLVAASERADSGFTFFIVRDQQINAFAAPGGYVAVNAGLMNAMDSEDELAGVLAHEISHVQQQHILRAFEDQQKMSLPIMLAMLGVMIAAAGRNDDAAPAALVAGQSIMIQRQINFTRGDEAEADRVGIQLLARAGFDPNAMAGAFQQLQKVMRVNGIDVPEFLRDHPLDTKRIAEAKARASQLGCPQPTPVRSAAIAPSAGPLNLSVAMPVAGEAATASGTGTTASEADAATMSVAARGQGEALPEVSVTACATRGPAVQQQFLLMRERSRVLSAPVTSKVRDYYARNLHDNPEFDTVYNRYGHALALTLTQQARQAVDELRPLVAADPGSVVLQLALAQALNQSGAASQGMAIYRRLHDQLPGNRAITLAWADALLARADADSARDALQLLRPLLARNAQDAELQRAFARANELAGDTVRAAEAFAEAAWLSGHAEDALRQLKALAKRDDLSYYERSRVEARIAQLTPEVLAKRKRDMPSEPDSKDDKLACCAWR
;
A
#
# COMPACT_ATOMS: atom_id res chain seq x y z
N MET A 1 94.03 58.57 -34.89
CA MET A 1 94.46 57.32 -35.55
C MET A 1 94.57 56.28 -34.45
N TRP A 2 93.69 55.27 -34.49
CA TRP A 2 93.55 54.13 -33.56
C TRP A 2 93.08 54.45 -32.13
N SER A 3 91.84 54.05 -31.82
CA SER A 3 91.38 53.71 -30.46
C SER A 3 90.03 52.99 -30.54
N ASP A 4 90.07 51.66 -30.54
CA ASP A 4 88.91 50.77 -30.34
C ASP A 4 89.04 50.11 -28.97
N ILE A 5 88.17 50.44 -28.00
CA ILE A 5 87.73 49.60 -26.85
C ILE A 5 86.43 50.25 -26.25
N PRO A 6 85.62 49.58 -25.39
CA PRO A 6 84.46 48.75 -25.70
C PRO A 6 83.10 49.35 -25.24
N ASN A 7 82.01 48.75 -25.73
CA ASN A 7 80.63 49.04 -25.33
C ASN A 7 80.33 48.58 -23.90
N HIS A 8 79.99 49.52 -23.00
CA HIS A 8 79.21 49.25 -21.80
C HIS A 8 78.17 50.35 -21.53
N LEU A 9 76.90 49.89 -21.47
CA LEU A 9 75.81 50.33 -20.59
C LEU A 9 75.48 51.83 -20.46
N SER A 10 74.30 52.21 -20.95
CA SER A 10 73.22 52.77 -20.11
C SER A 10 72.04 53.30 -20.93
N ARG A 11 70.87 52.64 -20.86
CA ARG A 11 69.57 53.33 -21.04
C ARG A 11 68.50 52.77 -20.11
N ARG A 12 68.34 53.55 -19.02
CA ARG A 12 67.13 53.94 -18.29
C ARG A 12 65.84 53.14 -18.52
N MET A 13 65.35 52.66 -17.37
CA MET A 13 64.05 52.06 -17.10
C MET A 13 62.86 52.92 -17.58
N PHE A 14 61.95 52.30 -18.33
CA PHE A 14 60.53 52.62 -18.33
C PHE A 14 59.78 51.37 -17.85
N ALA A 15 58.96 51.53 -16.82
CA ALA A 15 58.20 50.48 -16.16
C ALA A 15 57.00 50.00 -17.01
N PRO A 16 56.63 48.71 -17.01
CA PRO A 16 55.33 48.26 -17.47
C PRO A 16 54.38 48.11 -16.26
N ARG A 17 53.42 49.02 -16.12
CA ARG A 17 52.20 48.85 -15.29
C ARG A 17 51.18 47.89 -15.94
N LEU A 18 51.62 46.93 -16.75
CA LEU A 18 50.76 45.96 -17.44
C LEU A 18 50.85 44.53 -16.88
N ALA A 19 51.63 44.28 -15.83
CA ALA A 19 51.80 42.94 -15.26
C ALA A 19 50.90 42.64 -14.04
N ILE A 20 50.19 43.63 -13.49
CA ILE A 20 49.35 43.44 -12.29
C ILE A 20 47.89 43.12 -12.65
N ALA A 21 47.41 43.46 -13.86
CA ALA A 21 46.05 43.12 -14.29
C ALA A 21 45.89 41.65 -14.73
N SER A 22 46.98 40.98 -15.11
CA SER A 22 46.97 39.59 -15.58
C SER A 22 47.09 38.56 -14.45
N ALA A 23 47.63 38.94 -13.28
CA ALA A 23 47.74 38.05 -12.13
C ALA A 23 46.41 37.88 -11.35
N THR A 24 45.52 38.88 -11.37
CA THR A 24 44.23 38.83 -10.67
C THR A 24 43.18 37.98 -11.41
N CYS A 25 43.27 37.87 -12.74
CA CYS A 25 42.40 36.96 -13.51
C CYS A 25 42.77 35.48 -13.34
N LEU A 26 44.04 35.15 -13.08
CA LEU A 26 44.48 33.76 -12.89
C LEU A 26 44.10 33.20 -11.51
N LEU A 27 44.04 34.03 -10.46
CA LEU A 27 43.58 33.62 -9.13
C LEU A 27 42.05 33.52 -9.03
N ALA A 28 41.30 34.31 -9.80
CA ALA A 28 39.84 34.19 -9.90
C ALA A 28 39.41 32.92 -10.69
N PHE A 29 40.24 32.45 -11.63
CA PHE A 29 39.96 31.20 -12.34
C PHE A 29 40.28 29.96 -11.48
N ALA A 30 41.36 30.00 -10.67
CA ALA A 30 41.74 28.87 -9.81
C ALA A 30 40.78 28.63 -8.63
N ALA A 31 40.07 29.67 -8.14
CA ALA A 31 39.07 29.52 -7.08
C ALA A 31 37.71 28.97 -7.58
N GLY A 32 37.48 28.94 -8.91
CA GLY A 32 36.26 28.38 -9.51
C GLY A 32 36.29 26.87 -9.75
N LEU A 33 37.47 26.22 -9.65
CA LEU A 33 37.63 24.78 -9.91
C LEU A 33 37.38 23.88 -8.68
N GLY A 34 37.09 24.45 -7.51
CA GLY A 34 36.85 23.70 -6.26
C GLY A 34 35.38 23.50 -5.88
N ALA A 35 34.42 24.06 -6.63
CA ALA A 35 32.99 24.02 -6.32
C ALA A 35 32.13 23.50 -7.47
N ALA A 36 32.71 22.70 -8.37
CA ALA A 36 31.90 21.72 -9.09
C ALA A 36 31.57 20.62 -8.07
N GLU A 37 30.44 20.78 -7.38
CA GLU A 37 29.74 19.64 -6.80
C GLU A 37 29.81 18.49 -7.80
N ARG A 38 29.98 17.28 -7.27
CA ARG A 38 29.68 16.05 -7.99
C ARG A 38 28.20 16.09 -8.37
N ASN A 39 27.85 16.86 -9.39
CA ASN A 39 26.76 16.57 -10.28
C ASN A 39 27.10 15.20 -10.82
N ALA A 40 26.61 14.18 -10.12
CA ALA A 40 26.45 12.87 -10.70
C ALA A 40 25.85 13.16 -12.07
N ILE A 41 26.64 12.90 -13.12
CA ILE A 41 26.14 12.88 -14.47
C ILE A 41 25.07 11.80 -14.42
N LYS A 42 23.81 12.22 -14.20
CA LYS A 42 22.64 11.43 -14.49
C LYS A 42 22.72 11.25 -15.99
N LEU A 43 23.38 10.16 -16.39
CA LEU A 43 23.22 9.62 -17.73
C LEU A 43 21.72 9.64 -18.00
N PRO A 44 21.27 10.28 -19.10
CA PRO A 44 19.89 10.20 -19.52
C PRO A 44 19.52 8.71 -19.52
N ASP A 45 18.45 8.35 -18.80
CA ASP A 45 17.90 7.02 -18.93
C ASP A 45 17.46 6.88 -20.39
N ILE A 46 18.24 6.12 -21.17
CA ILE A 46 17.91 5.73 -22.55
C ILE A 46 16.88 4.59 -22.55
N GLY A 47 16.14 4.44 -21.45
CA GLY A 47 15.03 3.53 -21.24
C GLY A 47 13.67 4.23 -21.25
N SER A 48 12.85 3.84 -22.24
CA SER A 48 11.44 4.18 -22.45
C SER A 48 11.09 5.68 -22.55
N SER A 49 10.54 6.09 -23.69
CA SER A 49 9.90 7.40 -23.85
C SER A 49 8.72 7.61 -22.88
N ALA A 50 8.13 6.53 -22.35
CA ALA A 50 7.18 6.53 -21.24
C ALA A 50 7.71 7.19 -19.96
N ALA A 51 9.00 7.02 -19.62
CA ALA A 51 9.63 7.65 -18.46
C ALA A 51 9.85 9.17 -18.63
N ALA A 52 9.75 9.69 -19.86
CA ALA A 52 9.79 11.12 -20.13
C ALA A 52 8.44 11.82 -19.84
N LEU A 53 7.35 11.07 -19.61
CA LEU A 53 6.02 11.63 -19.36
C LEU A 53 5.92 12.28 -17.98
N ALA A 54 6.47 11.65 -16.93
CA ALA A 54 6.35 12.10 -15.53
C ALA A 54 7.57 11.68 -14.70
N THR A 55 7.97 12.49 -13.74
CA THR A 55 8.99 12.10 -12.76
C THR A 55 8.45 11.08 -11.75
N PRO A 56 9.30 10.21 -11.16
CA PRO A 56 8.88 9.29 -10.10
C PRO A 56 8.31 9.97 -8.85
N GLN A 57 8.63 11.24 -8.63
CA GLN A 57 8.07 12.03 -7.54
C GLN A 57 6.65 12.47 -7.88
N GLU A 58 6.42 13.04 -9.07
CA GLU A 58 5.08 13.43 -9.54
C GLU A 58 4.12 12.24 -9.51
N LEU A 59 4.53 11.07 -10.03
CA LEU A 59 3.69 9.85 -9.99
C LEU A 59 3.30 9.45 -8.56
N ARG A 60 4.20 9.61 -7.58
CA ARG A 60 3.91 9.36 -6.17
C ARG A 60 2.97 10.39 -5.57
N GLU A 61 3.11 11.66 -5.92
CA GLU A 61 2.20 12.73 -5.50
C GLU A 61 0.78 12.49 -6.04
N TYR A 62 0.66 11.99 -7.26
CA TYR A 62 -0.63 11.61 -7.84
C TYR A 62 -1.28 10.41 -7.16
N GLY A 63 -0.53 9.33 -6.94
CA GLY A 63 -1.03 8.18 -6.20
C GLY A 63 -1.44 8.53 -4.76
N ALA A 64 -0.67 9.40 -4.09
CA ALA A 64 -1.01 9.92 -2.76
C ALA A 64 -2.31 10.73 -2.78
N GLY A 65 -2.49 11.58 -3.80
CA GLY A 65 -3.70 12.37 -4.01
C GLY A 65 -4.94 11.50 -4.22
N MET A 66 -4.82 10.45 -5.03
CA MET A 66 -5.87 9.46 -5.26
C MET A 66 -6.24 8.73 -3.95
N LEU A 67 -5.26 8.26 -3.18
CA LEU A 67 -5.51 7.58 -1.90
C LEU A 67 -6.21 8.51 -0.90
N GLN A 68 -5.78 9.77 -0.81
CA GLN A 68 -6.45 10.78 0.00
C GLN A 68 -7.91 10.96 -0.42
N GLU A 69 -8.19 11.03 -1.71
CA GLU A 69 -9.55 11.20 -2.20
C GLU A 69 -10.42 9.97 -1.90
N LEU A 70 -9.91 8.75 -2.11
CA LEU A 70 -10.60 7.52 -1.70
C LEU A 70 -10.95 7.52 -0.20
N ARG A 71 -10.04 8.01 0.66
CA ARG A 71 -10.29 8.17 2.09
C ARG A 71 -11.38 9.19 2.39
N ALA A 72 -11.43 10.29 1.66
CA ALA A 72 -12.43 11.34 1.86
C ALA A 72 -13.86 10.84 1.59
N TYR A 73 -14.01 9.82 0.73
CA TYR A 73 -15.27 9.14 0.44
C TYR A 73 -15.51 7.87 1.29
N ASP A 74 -14.69 7.60 2.31
CA ASP A 74 -14.75 6.39 3.15
C ASP A 74 -14.67 5.07 2.33
N LEU A 75 -13.96 5.13 1.20
CA LEU A 75 -13.75 3.98 0.32
C LEU A 75 -12.49 3.18 0.69
N VAL A 76 -11.69 3.61 1.67
CA VAL A 76 -10.50 2.89 2.14
C VAL A 76 -10.81 2.20 3.45
N LEU A 77 -10.46 0.92 3.54
CA LEU A 77 -10.58 0.14 4.76
C LEU A 77 -9.32 0.31 5.61
N ASP A 78 -9.21 1.45 6.30
CA ASP A 78 -8.05 1.82 7.15
C ASP A 78 -8.04 1.07 8.51
N ASP A 79 -8.28 -0.25 8.51
CA ASP A 79 -8.14 -1.08 9.72
C ASP A 79 -6.67 -1.47 9.95
N PRO A 80 -6.09 -1.29 11.15
CA PRO A 80 -4.68 -1.57 11.39
C PRO A 80 -4.25 -3.02 11.13
N LEU A 81 -5.09 -4.02 11.48
CA LEU A 81 -4.75 -5.44 11.23
C LEU A 81 -4.76 -5.76 9.74
N LEU A 82 -5.78 -5.29 9.01
CA LEU A 82 -5.89 -5.51 7.57
C LEU A 82 -4.82 -4.74 6.78
N SER A 83 -4.53 -3.50 7.17
CA SER A 83 -3.51 -2.66 6.55
C SER A 83 -2.11 -3.24 6.72
N ASP A 84 -1.78 -3.69 7.93
CA ASP A 84 -0.48 -4.31 8.21
C ASP A 84 -0.37 -5.66 7.49
N TYR A 85 -1.46 -6.43 7.42
CA TYR A 85 -1.52 -7.69 6.67
C TYR A 85 -1.26 -7.50 5.17
N ILE A 86 -2.04 -6.63 4.50
CA ILE A 86 -1.90 -6.43 3.05
C ILE A 86 -0.54 -5.82 2.69
N SER A 87 -0.04 -4.91 3.54
CA SER A 87 1.29 -4.32 3.37
C SER A 87 2.40 -5.36 3.55
N SER A 88 2.31 -6.20 4.58
CA SER A 88 3.29 -7.28 4.81
C SER A 88 3.31 -8.28 3.66
N LEU A 89 2.13 -8.64 3.12
CA LEU A 89 2.01 -9.53 1.96
C LEU A 89 2.63 -8.89 0.72
N GLY A 90 2.25 -7.65 0.41
CA GLY A 90 2.77 -6.90 -0.73
C GLY A 90 4.28 -6.68 -0.66
N TYR A 91 4.82 -6.22 0.47
CA TYR A 91 6.27 -5.99 0.61
C TYR A 91 7.09 -7.28 0.57
N ARG A 92 6.53 -8.42 0.99
CA ARG A 92 7.19 -9.72 0.78
C ARG A 92 7.38 -10.02 -0.70
N LEU A 93 6.36 -9.74 -1.53
CA LEU A 93 6.45 -9.89 -2.98
C LEU A 93 7.44 -8.88 -3.56
N VAL A 94 7.34 -7.59 -3.20
CA VAL A 94 8.26 -6.54 -3.68
C VAL A 94 9.72 -6.86 -3.35
N ALA A 95 10.01 -7.36 -2.15
CA ALA A 95 11.36 -7.74 -1.73
C ALA A 95 11.97 -8.89 -2.57
N ALA A 96 11.14 -9.72 -3.20
CA ALA A 96 11.56 -10.78 -4.11
C ALA A 96 11.60 -10.35 -5.59
N SER A 97 11.23 -9.11 -5.88
CA SER A 97 11.16 -8.58 -7.23
C SER A 97 12.47 -7.99 -7.72
N GLU A 98 12.59 -7.77 -9.03
CA GLU A 98 13.81 -7.24 -9.65
C GLU A 98 14.01 -5.74 -9.37
N ARG A 99 12.97 -5.04 -8.91
CA ARG A 99 12.97 -3.60 -8.60
C ARG A 99 12.57 -3.35 -7.14
N ALA A 100 13.26 -4.01 -6.21
CA ALA A 100 12.99 -3.92 -4.77
C ALA A 100 13.16 -2.50 -4.16
N ASP A 101 13.77 -1.57 -4.91
CA ASP A 101 13.95 -0.16 -4.55
C ASP A 101 12.74 0.73 -4.89
N SER A 102 11.75 0.19 -5.60
CA SER A 102 10.52 0.90 -5.97
C SER A 102 9.62 1.08 -4.73
N GLY A 103 9.18 2.31 -4.47
CA GLY A 103 8.25 2.60 -3.38
C GLY A 103 6.85 2.08 -3.71
N PHE A 104 6.31 1.19 -2.88
CA PHE A 104 4.94 0.68 -2.99
C PHE A 104 4.09 1.10 -1.80
N THR A 105 2.78 1.25 -2.03
CA THR A 105 1.76 1.43 -0.99
C THR A 105 0.61 0.47 -1.27
N PHE A 106 0.30 -0.41 -0.33
CA PHE A 106 -0.80 -1.37 -0.43
C PHE A 106 -1.96 -0.95 0.46
N PHE A 107 -3.18 -1.02 -0.05
CA PHE A 107 -4.37 -0.69 0.74
C PHE A 107 -5.58 -1.51 0.27
N ILE A 108 -6.59 -1.60 1.14
CA ILE A 108 -7.83 -2.30 0.84
C ILE A 108 -8.92 -1.27 0.59
N VAL A 109 -9.67 -1.46 -0.50
CA VAL A 109 -10.85 -0.65 -0.83
C VAL A 109 -12.09 -1.29 -0.21
N ARG A 110 -12.92 -0.48 0.44
CA ARG A 110 -14.20 -0.86 1.03
C ARG A 110 -15.27 -1.06 -0.05
N ASP A 111 -15.04 -2.04 -0.91
CA ASP A 111 -15.93 -2.40 -2.00
C ASP A 111 -16.11 -3.92 -2.05
N GLN A 112 -17.36 -4.36 -2.22
CA GLN A 112 -17.73 -5.76 -2.34
C GLN A 112 -17.55 -6.32 -3.76
N GLN A 113 -17.29 -5.46 -4.74
CA GLN A 113 -16.91 -5.89 -6.08
C GLN A 113 -15.56 -6.60 -6.05
N ILE A 114 -15.41 -7.58 -6.93
CA ILE A 114 -14.16 -8.29 -7.13
C ILE A 114 -13.29 -7.44 -8.06
N ASN A 115 -12.36 -6.69 -7.45
CA ASN A 115 -11.38 -5.90 -8.17
C ASN A 115 -10.04 -5.78 -7.41
N ALA A 116 -8.98 -5.53 -8.17
CA ALA A 116 -7.69 -5.03 -7.73
C ALA A 116 -7.16 -4.11 -8.83
N PHE A 117 -6.35 -3.13 -8.46
CA PHE A 117 -5.73 -2.26 -9.45
C PHE A 117 -4.40 -1.71 -8.96
N ALA A 118 -3.52 -1.44 -9.91
CA ALA A 118 -2.33 -0.62 -9.74
C ALA A 118 -2.59 0.81 -10.21
N ALA A 119 -2.03 1.77 -9.48
CA ALA A 119 -2.04 3.18 -9.79
C ALA A 119 -0.60 3.74 -9.86
N PRO A 120 -0.40 4.88 -10.54
CA PRO A 120 0.88 5.56 -10.59
C PRO A 120 1.57 5.71 -9.23
N GLY A 121 2.90 5.59 -9.23
CA GLY A 121 3.71 5.78 -8.01
C GLY A 121 3.76 4.57 -7.07
N GLY A 122 3.32 3.39 -7.53
CA GLY A 122 3.41 2.13 -6.78
C GLY A 122 2.25 1.90 -5.81
N TYR A 123 1.12 2.55 -6.02
CA TYR A 123 -0.09 2.35 -5.22
C TYR A 123 -0.84 1.13 -5.77
N VAL A 124 -1.07 0.13 -4.93
CA VAL A 124 -1.76 -1.11 -5.30
C VAL A 124 -2.94 -1.31 -4.35
N ALA A 125 -4.12 -1.44 -4.93
CA ALA A 125 -5.37 -1.56 -4.23
C ALA A 125 -5.98 -2.95 -4.43
N VAL A 126 -6.61 -3.48 -3.39
CA VAL A 126 -7.41 -4.72 -3.45
C VAL A 126 -8.78 -4.41 -2.86
N ASN A 127 -9.85 -4.72 -3.60
CA ASN A 127 -11.19 -4.59 -3.04
C ASN A 127 -11.43 -5.68 -1.99
N ALA A 128 -12.16 -5.35 -0.93
CA ALA A 128 -12.58 -6.31 0.08
C ALA A 128 -13.30 -7.52 -0.55
N GLY A 129 -14.12 -7.30 -1.58
CA GLY A 129 -14.79 -8.35 -2.36
C GLY A 129 -13.84 -9.37 -2.97
N LEU A 130 -12.73 -8.93 -3.56
CA LEU A 130 -11.71 -9.82 -4.12
C LEU A 130 -11.04 -10.65 -3.02
N MET A 131 -10.61 -10.00 -1.93
CA MET A 131 -10.01 -10.70 -0.79
C MET A 131 -10.97 -11.76 -0.20
N ASN A 132 -12.26 -11.42 -0.11
CA ASN A 132 -13.31 -12.28 0.40
C ASN A 132 -13.67 -13.46 -0.51
N ALA A 133 -13.27 -13.39 -1.79
CA ALA A 133 -13.48 -14.44 -2.77
C ALA A 133 -12.33 -15.46 -2.81
N MET A 134 -11.13 -15.10 -2.34
CA MET A 134 -9.97 -16.02 -2.34
C MET A 134 -10.09 -17.08 -1.23
N ASP A 135 -9.68 -18.30 -1.55
CA ASP A 135 -9.70 -19.45 -0.64
C ASP A 135 -8.37 -19.58 0.12
N SER A 136 -7.27 -19.06 -0.44
CA SER A 136 -5.96 -19.04 0.22
C SER A 136 -5.24 -17.69 0.09
N GLU A 137 -4.26 -17.49 0.97
CA GLU A 137 -3.39 -16.32 0.86
C GLU A 137 -2.55 -16.35 -0.41
N ASP A 138 -2.14 -17.54 -0.84
CA ASP A 138 -1.33 -17.71 -2.04
C ASP A 138 -2.10 -17.21 -3.27
N GLU A 139 -3.42 -17.42 -3.34
CA GLU A 139 -4.26 -16.88 -4.42
C GLU A 139 -4.32 -15.36 -4.39
N LEU A 140 -4.50 -14.77 -3.20
CA LEU A 140 -4.44 -13.30 -3.03
C LEU A 140 -3.06 -12.75 -3.40
N ALA A 141 -1.99 -13.45 -3.02
CA ALA A 141 -0.63 -13.13 -3.40
C ALA A 141 -0.46 -13.20 -4.93
N GLY A 142 -1.13 -14.15 -5.59
CA GLY A 142 -1.16 -14.29 -7.04
C GLY A 142 -1.70 -13.04 -7.73
N VAL A 143 -2.81 -12.49 -7.23
CA VAL A 143 -3.36 -11.24 -7.74
C VAL A 143 -2.43 -10.06 -7.44
N LEU A 144 -1.88 -9.96 -6.24
CA LEU A 144 -0.93 -8.88 -5.91
C LEU A 144 0.35 -8.96 -6.76
N ALA A 145 0.87 -10.15 -7.04
CA ALA A 145 2.05 -10.33 -7.88
C ALA A 145 1.77 -9.88 -9.32
N HIS A 146 0.55 -10.09 -9.82
CA HIS A 146 0.09 -9.55 -11.09
C HIS A 146 0.09 -8.01 -11.08
N GLU A 147 -0.54 -7.38 -10.10
CA GLU A 147 -0.59 -5.91 -9.98
C GLU A 147 0.80 -5.27 -9.82
N ILE A 148 1.67 -5.89 -9.01
CA ILE A 148 3.06 -5.47 -8.85
C ILE A 148 3.80 -5.55 -10.19
N SER A 149 3.50 -6.55 -11.02
CA SER A 149 4.08 -6.70 -12.35
C SER A 149 3.63 -5.57 -13.29
N HIS A 150 2.37 -5.15 -13.24
CA HIS A 150 1.89 -3.98 -14.00
C HIS A 150 2.68 -2.70 -13.64
N VAL A 151 2.95 -2.48 -12.35
CA VAL A 151 3.76 -1.33 -11.90
C VAL A 151 5.19 -1.44 -12.40
N GLN A 152 5.83 -2.60 -12.24
CA GLN A 152 7.25 -2.78 -12.60
C GLN A 152 7.51 -2.70 -14.09
N GLN A 153 6.58 -3.20 -14.90
CA GLN A 153 6.65 -3.13 -16.35
C GLN A 153 6.13 -1.81 -16.90
N GLN A 154 5.70 -0.89 -16.02
CA GLN A 154 5.19 0.44 -16.37
C GLN A 154 4.04 0.38 -17.38
N HIS A 155 3.20 -0.67 -17.32
CA HIS A 155 2.11 -0.90 -18.29
C HIS A 155 1.19 0.31 -18.45
N ILE A 156 0.89 0.99 -17.34
CA ILE A 156 0.08 2.23 -17.36
C ILE A 156 0.77 3.31 -18.20
N LEU A 157 2.05 3.59 -17.96
CA LEU A 157 2.76 4.64 -18.69
C LEU A 157 2.94 4.29 -20.17
N ARG A 158 3.20 3.02 -20.50
CA ARG A 158 3.30 2.54 -21.90
C ARG A 158 1.97 2.68 -22.64
N ALA A 159 0.86 2.28 -22.01
CA ALA A 159 -0.48 2.43 -22.58
C ALA A 159 -0.82 3.89 -22.90
N PHE A 160 -0.43 4.83 -22.03
CA PHE A 160 -0.62 6.26 -22.28
C PHE A 160 0.30 6.82 -23.37
N GLU A 161 1.55 6.37 -23.43
CA GLU A 161 2.49 6.74 -24.49
C GLU A 161 1.96 6.34 -25.88
N ASP A 162 1.49 5.10 -26.00
CA ASP A 162 0.93 4.54 -27.24
C ASP A 162 -0.31 5.29 -27.72
N GLN A 163 -1.07 5.90 -26.80
CA GLN A 163 -2.29 6.61 -27.13
C GLN A 163 -2.05 8.02 -27.74
N GLN A 164 -0.81 8.52 -27.77
CA GLN A 164 -0.28 9.75 -28.43
C GLN A 164 -1.13 11.05 -28.34
N LYS A 165 -2.23 11.10 -27.59
CA LYS A 165 -3.26 12.16 -27.66
C LYS A 165 -3.72 12.69 -26.31
N MET A 166 -3.23 12.16 -25.19
CA MET A 166 -3.61 12.66 -23.86
C MET A 166 -2.38 13.17 -23.12
N SER A 167 -2.45 14.41 -22.66
CA SER A 167 -1.40 14.97 -21.80
C SER A 167 -1.49 14.33 -20.41
N LEU A 168 -0.36 14.14 -19.75
CA LEU A 168 -0.28 13.61 -18.38
C LEU A 168 -1.29 14.30 -17.43
N PRO A 169 -1.48 15.64 -17.44
CA PRO A 169 -2.49 16.30 -16.61
C PRO A 169 -3.94 15.81 -16.79
N ILE A 170 -4.31 15.37 -18.01
CA ILE A 170 -5.64 14.85 -18.32
C ILE A 170 -5.81 13.46 -17.69
N MET A 171 -4.82 12.57 -17.83
CA MET A 171 -4.78 11.25 -17.17
C MET A 171 -4.97 11.34 -15.65
N LEU A 172 -4.40 12.36 -15.05
CA LEU A 172 -4.40 12.54 -13.61
C LEU A 172 -5.66 13.20 -13.08
N ALA A 173 -6.28 14.08 -13.87
CA ALA A 173 -7.63 14.57 -13.61
C ALA A 173 -8.65 13.42 -13.70
N MET A 174 -8.42 12.45 -14.58
CA MET A 174 -9.30 11.29 -14.79
C MET A 174 -9.28 10.31 -13.60
N LEU A 175 -8.13 10.08 -12.97
CA LEU A 175 -8.01 9.18 -11.82
C LEU A 175 -8.78 9.70 -10.59
N GLY A 176 -8.89 11.02 -10.41
CA GLY A 176 -9.69 11.62 -9.34
C GLY A 176 -11.20 11.45 -9.55
N VAL A 177 -11.67 11.58 -10.80
CA VAL A 177 -13.10 11.49 -11.12
C VAL A 177 -13.68 10.07 -10.96
N MET A 178 -12.86 9.02 -11.13
CA MET A 178 -13.26 7.62 -10.87
C MET A 178 -13.79 7.40 -9.45
N ILE A 179 -13.33 8.21 -8.50
CA ILE A 179 -13.65 8.08 -7.08
C ILE A 179 -15.06 8.60 -6.76
N ALA A 180 -15.57 9.56 -7.53
CA ALA A 180 -16.91 10.12 -7.33
C ALA A 180 -18.04 9.20 -7.81
N ALA A 181 -17.75 8.22 -8.67
CA ALA A 181 -18.74 7.31 -9.27
C ALA A 181 -19.10 6.09 -8.39
N ALA A 182 -18.24 5.72 -7.43
CA ALA A 182 -18.43 4.52 -6.61
C ALA A 182 -19.43 4.70 -5.44
N GLY A 183 -19.89 5.94 -5.17
CA GLY A 183 -20.50 6.28 -3.88
C GLY A 183 -21.94 6.82 -3.86
N ARG A 184 -22.74 6.82 -4.94
CA ARG A 184 -24.01 7.58 -4.91
C ARG A 184 -25.25 6.91 -5.53
N ASN A 185 -26.29 6.82 -4.70
CA ASN A 185 -27.70 6.85 -5.09
C ASN A 185 -28.20 8.31 -5.13
N ASP A 186 -28.96 8.61 -6.18
CA ASP A 186 -29.98 9.66 -6.34
C ASP A 186 -29.59 11.14 -6.18
N ASP A 187 -29.11 11.73 -7.30
CA ASP A 187 -29.58 12.99 -7.92
C ASP A 187 -28.52 13.45 -8.97
N ALA A 188 -28.57 12.85 -10.17
CA ALA A 188 -27.41 12.70 -11.05
C ALA A 188 -27.64 13.16 -12.50
N ALA A 189 -27.79 14.46 -12.76
CA ALA A 189 -27.79 14.96 -14.16
C ALA A 189 -26.44 15.57 -14.58
N PRO A 190 -25.81 16.51 -13.84
CA PRO A 190 -24.50 17.05 -14.23
C PRO A 190 -23.35 16.09 -13.90
N ALA A 191 -23.45 15.36 -12.78
CA ALA A 191 -22.43 14.39 -12.35
C ALA A 191 -22.44 13.09 -13.20
N ALA A 192 -23.58 12.71 -13.78
CA ALA A 192 -23.68 11.54 -14.65
C ALA A 192 -22.98 11.74 -16.00
N LEU A 193 -22.82 12.98 -16.48
CA LEU A 193 -22.05 13.28 -17.69
C LEU A 193 -20.55 13.06 -17.45
N VAL A 194 -20.04 13.49 -16.30
CA VAL A 194 -18.64 13.34 -15.89
C VAL A 194 -18.30 11.89 -15.52
N ALA A 195 -19.21 11.20 -14.80
CA ALA A 195 -19.10 9.76 -14.55
C ALA A 195 -19.23 8.94 -15.84
N GLY A 196 -20.15 9.32 -16.74
CA GLY A 196 -20.34 8.67 -18.03
C GLY A 196 -19.11 8.78 -18.95
N GLN A 197 -18.39 9.90 -18.91
CA GLN A 197 -17.11 10.06 -19.60
C GLN A 197 -15.97 9.27 -18.93
N SER A 198 -15.96 9.18 -17.60
CA SER A 198 -14.92 8.45 -16.85
C SER A 198 -15.05 6.93 -16.98
N ILE A 199 -16.28 6.40 -17.04
CA ILE A 199 -16.54 4.99 -17.38
C ILE A 199 -16.11 4.70 -18.84
N MET A 200 -16.25 5.66 -19.76
CA MET A 200 -15.75 5.52 -21.14
C MET A 200 -14.21 5.52 -21.22
N ILE A 201 -13.56 6.09 -20.20
CA ILE A 201 -12.10 6.18 -20.06
C ILE A 201 -11.52 4.93 -19.37
N GLN A 202 -12.22 4.34 -18.39
CA GLN A 202 -11.84 3.02 -17.86
C GLN A 202 -11.76 2.01 -19.00
N ARG A 203 -12.75 2.03 -19.90
CA ARG A 203 -12.74 1.26 -21.16
C ARG A 203 -11.55 1.57 -22.11
N GLN A 204 -10.79 2.64 -21.87
CA GLN A 204 -9.59 3.02 -22.62
C GLN A 204 -8.28 2.64 -21.92
N ILE A 205 -8.27 2.26 -20.64
CA ILE A 205 -7.11 1.66 -19.95
C ILE A 205 -7.24 0.13 -19.96
N ASN A 206 -7.77 -0.45 -21.04
CA ASN A 206 -7.71 -1.88 -21.23
C ASN A 206 -6.25 -2.25 -21.54
N PHE A 207 -5.61 -3.03 -20.68
CA PHE A 207 -4.29 -3.55 -20.97
C PHE A 207 -4.33 -4.43 -22.21
N THR A 208 -3.27 -4.36 -23.02
CA THR A 208 -3.21 -5.20 -24.21
C THR A 208 -3.07 -6.65 -23.79
N ARG A 209 -3.44 -7.60 -24.68
CA ARG A 209 -3.18 -9.02 -24.44
C ARG A 209 -1.69 -9.32 -24.19
N GLY A 210 -0.79 -8.47 -24.72
CA GLY A 210 0.64 -8.57 -24.49
C GLY A 210 1.03 -8.18 -23.07
N ASP A 211 0.47 -7.08 -22.55
CA ASP A 211 0.70 -6.61 -21.18
C ASP A 211 0.21 -7.65 -20.15
N GLU A 212 -0.97 -8.23 -20.36
CA GLU A 212 -1.51 -9.28 -19.49
C GLU A 212 -0.62 -10.53 -19.48
N ALA A 213 -0.17 -11.00 -20.65
CA ALA A 213 0.71 -12.16 -20.73
C ALA A 213 2.09 -11.90 -20.13
N GLU A 214 2.58 -10.65 -20.22
CA GLU A 214 3.81 -10.23 -19.57
C GLU A 214 3.65 -10.16 -18.05
N ALA A 215 2.56 -9.56 -17.55
CA ALA A 215 2.25 -9.49 -16.12
C ALA A 215 2.05 -10.88 -15.51
N ASP A 216 1.31 -11.78 -16.17
CA ASP A 216 1.14 -13.17 -15.74
C ASP A 216 2.50 -13.87 -15.61
N ARG A 217 3.37 -13.71 -16.62
CA ARG A 217 4.70 -14.33 -16.64
C ARG A 217 5.59 -13.82 -15.52
N VAL A 218 5.69 -12.50 -15.36
CA VAL A 218 6.53 -11.87 -14.32
C VAL A 218 5.97 -12.18 -12.94
N GLY A 219 4.65 -12.11 -12.77
CA GLY A 219 3.98 -12.38 -11.50
C GLY A 219 4.14 -13.83 -11.04
N ILE A 220 4.03 -14.81 -11.93
CA ILE A 220 4.26 -16.23 -11.57
C ILE A 220 5.72 -16.47 -11.13
N GLN A 221 6.69 -15.84 -11.80
CA GLN A 221 8.09 -15.90 -11.37
C GLN A 221 8.29 -15.21 -10.02
N LEU A 222 7.60 -14.09 -9.79
CA LEU A 222 7.65 -13.36 -8.54
C LEU A 222 7.10 -14.18 -7.37
N LEU A 223 5.98 -14.87 -7.55
CA LEU A 223 5.43 -15.81 -6.56
C LEU A 223 6.44 -16.87 -6.17
N ALA A 224 7.05 -17.52 -7.17
CA ALA A 224 8.07 -18.54 -6.95
C ALA A 224 9.26 -17.99 -6.14
N ARG A 225 9.77 -16.81 -6.51
CA ARG A 225 10.90 -16.16 -5.81
C ARG A 225 10.54 -15.74 -4.38
N ALA A 226 9.29 -15.34 -4.14
CA ALA A 226 8.78 -14.94 -2.82
C ALA A 226 8.39 -16.14 -1.91
N GLY A 227 8.51 -17.36 -2.43
CA GLY A 227 8.21 -18.61 -1.72
C GLY A 227 6.70 -18.89 -1.60
N PHE A 228 5.91 -18.47 -2.59
CA PHE A 228 4.50 -18.84 -2.75
C PHE A 228 4.36 -19.97 -3.79
N ASP A 229 3.24 -20.67 -3.79
CA ASP A 229 2.91 -21.64 -4.84
C ASP A 229 2.79 -20.92 -6.20
N PRO A 230 3.61 -21.25 -7.21
CA PRO A 230 3.50 -20.65 -8.54
C PRO A 230 2.16 -20.95 -9.24
N ASN A 231 1.43 -21.99 -8.82
CA ASN A 231 0.08 -22.29 -9.32
C ASN A 231 -0.98 -21.36 -8.73
N ALA A 232 -0.67 -20.57 -7.71
CA ALA A 232 -1.67 -19.80 -6.99
C ALA A 232 -2.32 -18.71 -7.84
N MET A 233 -1.60 -18.15 -8.81
CA MET A 233 -2.21 -17.24 -9.80
C MET A 233 -3.26 -17.97 -10.65
N ALA A 234 -2.98 -19.20 -11.09
CA ALA A 234 -3.98 -20.01 -11.79
C ALA A 234 -5.17 -20.37 -10.88
N GLY A 235 -4.91 -20.64 -9.59
CA GLY A 235 -5.96 -20.84 -8.58
C GLY A 235 -6.87 -19.62 -8.43
N ALA A 236 -6.28 -18.42 -8.31
CA ALA A 236 -7.01 -17.16 -8.25
C ALA A 236 -7.89 -16.97 -9.49
N PHE A 237 -7.36 -17.19 -10.69
CA PHE A 237 -8.14 -17.13 -11.94
C PHE A 237 -9.30 -18.15 -11.97
N GLN A 238 -9.08 -19.37 -11.50
CA GLN A 238 -10.14 -20.36 -11.38
C GLN A 238 -11.22 -19.91 -10.39
N GLN A 239 -10.83 -19.27 -9.29
CA GLN A 239 -11.76 -18.74 -8.31
C GLN A 239 -12.61 -17.61 -8.88
N LEU A 240 -12.00 -16.69 -9.62
CA LEU A 240 -12.70 -15.64 -10.36
C LEU A 240 -13.72 -16.24 -11.34
N GLN A 241 -13.33 -17.28 -12.11
CA GLN A 241 -14.27 -17.98 -13.00
C GLN A 241 -15.44 -18.63 -12.26
N LYS A 242 -15.22 -19.22 -11.07
CA LYS A 242 -16.30 -19.82 -10.29
C LYS A 242 -17.31 -18.76 -9.85
N VAL A 243 -16.85 -17.62 -9.34
CA VAL A 243 -17.75 -16.54 -8.88
C VAL A 243 -18.60 -15.99 -10.02
N MET A 244 -18.05 -15.86 -11.24
CA MET A 244 -18.81 -15.44 -12.42
C MET A 244 -19.95 -16.39 -12.77
N ARG A 245 -19.73 -17.70 -12.65
CA ARG A 245 -20.75 -18.72 -12.99
C ARG A 245 -21.93 -18.69 -12.04
N VAL A 246 -21.70 -18.30 -10.79
CA VAL A 246 -22.74 -18.23 -9.75
C VAL A 246 -23.60 -16.97 -9.89
N ASN A 247 -23.02 -15.85 -10.34
CA ASN A 247 -23.68 -14.54 -10.38
C ASN A 247 -24.33 -14.19 -11.75
N GLY A 248 -24.32 -15.10 -12.71
CA GLY A 248 -25.24 -15.14 -13.84
C GLY A 248 -25.05 -14.11 -14.98
N ILE A 249 -24.80 -12.83 -14.74
CA ILE A 249 -24.76 -11.80 -15.82
C ILE A 249 -23.72 -10.67 -15.58
N ASP A 250 -23.23 -10.42 -14.37
CA ASP A 250 -22.26 -9.35 -14.13
C ASP A 250 -20.81 -9.83 -14.23
N VAL A 251 -20.13 -9.45 -15.32
CA VAL A 251 -18.66 -9.60 -15.43
C VAL A 251 -18.00 -8.71 -14.38
N PRO A 252 -17.22 -9.27 -13.42
CA PRO A 252 -16.47 -8.50 -12.43
C PRO A 252 -15.65 -7.39 -13.07
N GLU A 253 -15.55 -6.23 -12.40
CA GLU A 253 -14.79 -5.08 -12.90
C GLU A 253 -13.33 -5.44 -13.21
N PHE A 254 -12.70 -6.26 -12.35
CA PHE A 254 -11.36 -6.82 -12.59
C PHE A 254 -11.21 -7.41 -13.99
N LEU A 255 -12.23 -8.11 -14.48
CA LEU A 255 -12.17 -8.82 -15.78
C LEU A 255 -12.52 -7.93 -16.97
N ARG A 256 -12.99 -6.71 -16.73
CA ARG A 256 -13.15 -5.70 -17.78
C ARG A 256 -11.80 -5.11 -18.14
N ASP A 257 -10.98 -4.83 -17.14
CA ASP A 257 -9.64 -4.27 -17.30
C ASP A 257 -8.59 -5.36 -17.56
N HIS A 258 -8.77 -6.55 -16.97
CA HIS A 258 -7.92 -7.74 -17.11
C HIS A 258 -8.72 -8.95 -17.64
N PRO A 259 -9.01 -9.04 -18.95
CA PRO A 259 -9.81 -10.13 -19.51
C PRO A 259 -9.22 -11.51 -19.18
N LEU A 260 -9.99 -12.34 -18.48
CA LEU A 260 -9.60 -13.72 -18.17
C LEU A 260 -10.24 -14.68 -19.18
N ASP A 261 -9.40 -15.44 -19.87
CA ASP A 261 -9.84 -16.55 -20.72
C ASP A 261 -9.27 -17.88 -20.24
N THR A 262 -9.78 -18.98 -20.80
CA THR A 262 -9.27 -20.33 -20.46
C THR A 262 -7.81 -20.51 -20.89
N LYS A 263 -7.32 -19.71 -21.84
CA LYS A 263 -5.95 -19.77 -22.34
C LYS A 263 -4.97 -19.24 -21.29
N ARG A 264 -5.26 -18.10 -20.64
CA ARG A 264 -4.46 -17.55 -19.53
C ARG A 264 -4.33 -18.53 -18.38
N ILE A 265 -5.42 -19.21 -18.00
CA ILE A 265 -5.37 -20.25 -16.96
C ILE A 265 -4.43 -21.40 -17.37
N ALA A 266 -4.54 -21.87 -18.61
CA ALA A 266 -3.69 -22.94 -19.11
C ALA A 266 -2.21 -22.51 -19.20
N GLU A 267 -1.94 -21.29 -19.66
CA GLU A 267 -0.59 -20.72 -19.74
C GLU A 267 0.02 -20.50 -18.34
N ALA A 268 -0.78 -20.02 -17.38
CA ALA A 268 -0.35 -19.87 -15.99
C ALA A 268 0.05 -21.21 -15.37
N LYS A 269 -0.76 -22.26 -15.56
CA LYS A 269 -0.44 -23.63 -15.10
C LYS A 269 0.79 -24.19 -15.80
N ALA A 270 0.90 -24.02 -17.12
CA ALA A 270 2.05 -24.48 -17.88
C ALA A 270 3.34 -23.81 -17.38
N ARG A 271 3.31 -22.52 -17.10
CA ARG A 271 4.46 -21.79 -16.54
C ARG A 271 4.78 -22.21 -15.11
N ALA A 272 3.78 -22.34 -14.24
CA ALA A 272 3.96 -22.81 -12.87
C ALA A 272 4.66 -24.18 -12.85
N SER A 273 4.28 -25.09 -13.74
CA SER A 273 4.90 -26.42 -13.85
C SER A 273 6.39 -26.39 -14.22
N GLN A 274 6.84 -25.35 -14.94
CA GLN A 274 8.26 -25.19 -15.33
C GLN A 274 9.14 -24.69 -14.18
N LEU A 275 8.58 -23.96 -13.23
CA LEU A 275 9.32 -23.41 -12.09
C LEU A 275 9.51 -24.43 -10.97
N GLY A 276 8.65 -25.45 -10.91
CA GLY A 276 8.58 -26.37 -9.78
C GLY A 276 8.15 -25.66 -8.49
N CYS A 277 8.04 -26.41 -7.40
CA CYS A 277 7.77 -25.83 -6.10
C CYS A 277 9.06 -25.31 -5.46
N PRO A 278 9.16 -24.01 -5.14
CA PRO A 278 10.27 -23.51 -4.34
C PRO A 278 10.32 -24.29 -3.03
N GLN A 279 11.51 -24.75 -2.62
CA GLN A 279 11.69 -25.17 -1.23
C GLN A 279 11.38 -23.95 -0.36
N PRO A 280 10.62 -24.09 0.75
CA PRO A 280 10.35 -22.97 1.63
C PRO A 280 11.68 -22.46 2.17
N THR A 281 12.21 -21.41 1.56
CA THR A 281 13.32 -20.68 2.15
C THR A 281 12.77 -20.16 3.47
N PRO A 282 13.38 -20.50 4.63
CA PRO A 282 13.03 -19.83 5.86
C PRO A 282 13.36 -18.35 5.63
N VAL A 283 12.36 -17.57 5.24
CA VAL A 283 12.37 -16.15 5.51
C VAL A 283 12.54 -16.14 7.01
N ARG A 284 13.74 -15.77 7.49
CA ARG A 284 13.90 -15.43 8.89
C ARG A 284 12.75 -14.47 9.14
N SER A 285 11.73 -14.93 9.86
CA SER A 285 10.84 -14.02 10.53
C SER A 285 11.80 -13.08 11.20
N ALA A 286 11.81 -11.82 10.76
CA ALA A 286 12.40 -10.82 11.58
C ALA A 286 11.58 -10.92 12.87
N ALA A 287 12.09 -11.67 13.85
CA ALA A 287 12.13 -11.14 15.18
C ALA A 287 12.53 -9.69 14.96
N ILE A 288 11.60 -8.77 15.20
CA ILE A 288 11.83 -7.35 15.05
C ILE A 288 12.99 -7.06 16.01
N ALA A 289 14.21 -7.15 15.49
CA ALA A 289 15.39 -6.77 16.21
C ALA A 289 15.29 -5.24 16.31
N PRO A 290 15.37 -4.68 17.52
CA PRO A 290 15.40 -3.25 17.64
C PRO A 290 16.71 -2.76 17.00
N SER A 291 16.60 -1.67 16.23
CA SER A 291 17.68 -0.83 15.68
C SER A 291 18.33 -1.25 14.36
N ALA A 292 18.33 -0.33 13.40
CA ALA A 292 19.48 0.54 13.16
C ALA A 292 19.05 1.79 12.37
N GLY A 293 19.61 2.94 12.71
CA GLY A 293 19.52 4.18 11.94
C GLY A 293 20.27 4.10 10.59
N PRO A 294 20.57 5.23 9.94
CA PRO A 294 21.00 5.24 8.54
C PRO A 294 22.30 4.44 8.35
N LEU A 295 22.27 3.63 7.28
CA LEU A 295 23.33 2.73 6.81
C LEU A 295 24.68 3.47 6.74
N ASN A 296 25.62 3.07 7.60
CA ASN A 296 27.04 3.44 7.44
C ASN A 296 27.74 2.29 6.70
N LEU A 297 27.92 2.46 5.40
CA LEU A 297 28.58 1.50 4.52
C LEU A 297 30.09 1.52 4.78
N SER A 298 30.58 0.68 5.68
CA SER A 298 32.02 0.38 5.79
C SER A 298 32.33 -0.86 4.96
N VAL A 299 32.90 -0.64 3.79
CA VAL A 299 33.41 -1.68 2.90
C VAL A 299 34.66 -2.28 3.54
N ALA A 300 34.55 -3.49 4.11
CA ALA A 300 35.70 -4.32 4.42
C ALA A 300 35.97 -5.24 3.24
N MET A 301 37.10 -5.05 2.55
CA MET A 301 37.58 -5.97 1.52
C MET A 301 38.09 -7.27 2.18
N PRO A 302 37.81 -8.45 1.62
CA PRO A 302 38.32 -9.69 2.18
C PRO A 302 39.80 -9.85 1.81
N VAL A 303 40.63 -10.09 2.82
CA VAL A 303 42.00 -10.58 2.64
C VAL A 303 41.92 -12.10 2.45
N ALA A 304 42.62 -12.60 1.44
CA ALA A 304 42.74 -14.01 1.13
C ALA A 304 43.42 -14.81 2.25
N GLY A 305 42.89 -15.99 2.59
CA GLY A 305 43.55 -16.90 3.51
C GLY A 305 42.70 -18.09 3.95
N GLU A 306 43.04 -19.25 3.40
CA GLU A 306 42.91 -20.60 3.95
C GLU A 306 41.62 -21.43 3.79
N ALA A 307 41.92 -22.69 3.48
CA ALA A 307 41.08 -23.71 2.91
C ALA A 307 40.49 -24.66 3.97
N ALA A 308 39.36 -25.25 3.59
CA ALA A 308 38.86 -26.60 3.88
C ALA A 308 39.28 -27.30 5.19
N THR A 309 38.27 -27.77 5.94
CA THR A 309 38.18 -29.19 6.32
C THR A 309 36.75 -29.57 6.63
N ALA A 310 36.26 -30.60 5.92
CA ALA A 310 35.03 -31.29 6.21
C ALA A 310 35.22 -32.25 7.39
N SER A 311 34.25 -32.32 8.28
CA SER A 311 34.00 -33.51 9.09
C SER A 311 32.51 -33.58 9.42
N GLY A 312 31.89 -34.69 9.02
CA GLY A 312 30.51 -35.00 9.34
C GLY A 312 30.40 -35.88 10.58
N THR A 313 29.25 -35.82 11.22
CA THR A 313 28.61 -36.92 11.96
C THR A 313 27.12 -36.59 12.07
N GLY A 314 26.27 -37.53 11.63
CA GLY A 314 24.85 -37.30 11.42
C GLY A 314 23.97 -37.47 12.66
N THR A 315 22.68 -37.23 12.46
CA THR A 315 21.59 -37.94 13.17
C THR A 315 20.33 -37.89 12.30
N THR A 316 19.69 -39.05 12.21
CA THR A 316 18.50 -39.41 11.44
C THR A 316 17.21 -38.72 11.91
N ALA A 317 16.36 -38.30 10.98
CA ALA A 317 14.93 -38.09 11.22
C ALA A 317 14.14 -38.78 10.09
N SER A 318 13.22 -39.65 10.50
CA SER A 318 12.50 -40.61 9.66
C SER A 318 11.38 -39.98 8.83
N GLU A 319 11.20 -40.55 7.65
CA GLU A 319 10.06 -40.42 6.76
C GLU A 319 8.73 -40.79 7.46
N ALA A 320 7.66 -40.06 7.14
CA ALA A 320 6.28 -40.48 7.40
C ALA A 320 5.35 -40.01 6.27
N ASP A 321 5.08 -40.96 5.38
CA ASP A 321 3.81 -41.28 4.71
C ASP A 321 3.06 -40.20 3.89
N ALA A 322 3.40 -40.13 2.60
CA ALA A 322 2.47 -39.74 1.54
C ALA A 322 1.61 -40.95 1.14
N ALA A 323 0.37 -41.02 1.63
CA ALA A 323 -0.57 -42.06 1.26
C ALA A 323 -0.99 -41.93 -0.21
N THR A 324 -0.63 -42.92 -1.02
CA THR A 324 -1.02 -43.06 -2.43
C THR A 324 -2.32 -43.89 -2.50
N MET A 325 -3.43 -43.30 -2.95
CA MET A 325 -4.64 -44.05 -3.30
C MET A 325 -4.68 -44.27 -4.82
N SER A 326 -4.61 -45.53 -5.25
CA SER A 326 -4.82 -45.92 -6.65
C SER A 326 -6.26 -46.42 -6.85
N VAL A 327 -6.98 -45.86 -7.82
CA VAL A 327 -8.20 -46.47 -8.37
C VAL A 327 -7.88 -46.93 -9.79
N ALA A 328 -7.89 -48.24 -10.02
CA ALA A 328 -7.65 -48.84 -11.32
C ALA A 328 -8.94 -48.83 -12.18
N ALA A 329 -8.89 -48.17 -13.33
CA ALA A 329 -9.81 -48.40 -14.43
C ALA A 329 -9.01 -48.76 -15.69
N ARG A 330 -9.24 -49.98 -16.21
CA ARG A 330 -8.67 -50.53 -17.44
C ARG A 330 -9.33 -49.89 -18.67
N GLY A 331 -8.53 -49.46 -19.65
CA GLY A 331 -8.99 -49.15 -21.01
C GLY A 331 -7.88 -48.49 -21.83
N GLN A 332 -7.45 -49.16 -22.91
CA GLN A 332 -6.30 -48.79 -23.74
C GLN A 332 -6.58 -47.55 -24.61
N GLY A 333 -5.74 -46.52 -24.46
CA GLY A 333 -5.62 -45.35 -25.32
C GLY A 333 -4.54 -44.46 -24.72
N GLU A 334 -3.52 -44.09 -25.50
CA GLU A 334 -2.31 -43.39 -25.04
C GLU A 334 -2.67 -42.16 -24.19
N ALA A 335 -2.51 -42.29 -22.87
CA ALA A 335 -2.65 -41.21 -21.92
C ALA A 335 -1.32 -40.43 -21.85
N LEU A 336 -1.41 -39.11 -21.98
CA LEU A 336 -0.32 -38.19 -21.65
C LEU A 336 0.24 -38.53 -20.27
N PRO A 337 1.56 -38.40 -20.05
CA PRO A 337 2.17 -38.73 -18.77
C PRO A 337 1.46 -37.96 -17.64
N GLU A 338 1.12 -38.68 -16.59
CA GLU A 338 0.54 -38.12 -15.37
C GLU A 338 1.56 -37.14 -14.77
N VAL A 339 1.34 -35.84 -14.97
CA VAL A 339 2.13 -34.79 -14.33
C VAL A 339 1.64 -34.72 -12.89
N SER A 340 2.27 -35.50 -12.00
CA SER A 340 2.09 -35.32 -10.56
C SER A 340 2.75 -34.00 -10.17
N VAL A 341 1.95 -32.95 -10.04
CA VAL A 341 2.39 -31.71 -9.40
C VAL A 341 2.44 -32.00 -7.90
N THR A 342 3.64 -32.22 -7.37
CA THR A 342 3.85 -32.25 -5.92
C THR A 342 3.30 -30.94 -5.38
N ALA A 343 2.22 -30.99 -4.59
CA ALA A 343 1.61 -29.79 -4.01
C ALA A 343 2.72 -29.00 -3.29
N CYS A 344 2.90 -27.74 -3.67
CA CYS A 344 3.91 -26.91 -3.05
C CYS A 344 3.63 -26.83 -1.55
N ALA A 345 4.69 -26.89 -0.74
CA ALA A 345 4.55 -26.63 0.68
C ALA A 345 3.99 -25.22 0.83
N THR A 346 2.68 -25.12 1.09
CA THR A 346 2.01 -23.88 1.47
C THR A 346 2.77 -23.29 2.66
N ARG A 347 2.69 -21.98 2.89
CA ARG A 347 3.44 -21.28 3.97
C ARG A 347 3.07 -21.71 5.41
N GLY A 348 2.51 -22.89 5.57
CA GLY A 348 2.14 -23.54 6.81
C GLY A 348 0.69 -23.22 7.20
N PRO A 349 0.08 -24.07 8.05
CA PRO A 349 -1.29 -23.86 8.52
C PRO A 349 -1.51 -22.50 9.21
N ALA A 350 -0.51 -21.97 9.91
CA ALA A 350 -0.63 -20.70 10.66
C ALA A 350 -0.83 -19.48 9.75
N VAL A 351 -0.18 -19.47 8.58
CA VAL A 351 -0.26 -18.38 7.61
C VAL A 351 -1.62 -18.37 6.93
N GLN A 352 -2.10 -19.55 6.52
CA GLN A 352 -3.46 -19.73 6.02
C GLN A 352 -4.53 -19.34 7.06
N GLN A 353 -4.33 -19.71 8.34
CA GLN A 353 -5.21 -19.31 9.44
C GLN A 353 -5.30 -17.79 9.57
N GLN A 354 -4.16 -17.10 9.53
CA GLN A 354 -4.13 -15.63 9.60
C GLN A 354 -4.89 -15.01 8.43
N PHE A 355 -4.69 -15.49 7.20
CA PHE A 355 -5.44 -15.02 6.03
C PHE A 355 -6.95 -15.20 6.22
N LEU A 356 -7.41 -16.38 6.65
CA LEU A 356 -8.84 -16.64 6.82
C LEU A 356 -9.46 -15.73 7.90
N LEU A 357 -8.74 -15.44 8.98
CA LEU A 357 -9.17 -14.43 9.96
C LEU A 357 -9.25 -13.03 9.33
N MET A 358 -8.25 -12.62 8.54
CA MET A 358 -8.27 -11.33 7.86
C MET A 358 -9.38 -11.25 6.81
N ARG A 359 -9.68 -12.35 6.12
CA ARG A 359 -10.77 -12.45 5.16
C ARG A 359 -12.11 -12.19 5.83
N GLU A 360 -12.40 -12.87 6.93
CA GLU A 360 -13.66 -12.63 7.65
C GLU A 360 -13.70 -11.23 8.32
N ARG A 361 -12.55 -10.70 8.77
CA ARG A 361 -12.46 -9.31 9.25
C ARG A 361 -12.78 -8.30 8.13
N SER A 362 -12.23 -8.51 6.93
CA SER A 362 -12.51 -7.70 5.74
C SER A 362 -13.99 -7.74 5.40
N ARG A 363 -14.59 -8.94 5.33
CA ARG A 363 -16.03 -9.14 5.07
C ARG A 363 -16.93 -8.38 6.04
N VAL A 364 -16.63 -8.43 7.34
CA VAL A 364 -17.42 -7.76 8.37
C VAL A 364 -17.26 -6.24 8.28
N LEU A 365 -16.03 -5.74 8.19
CA LEU A 365 -15.77 -4.31 8.21
C LEU A 365 -16.17 -3.62 6.91
N SER A 366 -16.16 -4.32 5.77
CA SER A 366 -16.58 -3.79 4.47
C SER A 366 -18.08 -3.97 4.20
N ALA A 367 -18.85 -4.51 5.14
CA ALA A 367 -20.29 -4.71 4.94
C ALA A 367 -21.03 -3.36 4.94
N PRO A 368 -21.88 -3.05 3.93
CA PRO A 368 -22.68 -1.82 3.91
C PRO A 368 -23.63 -1.69 5.09
N VAL A 369 -24.10 -2.82 5.62
CA VAL A 369 -25.02 -2.87 6.76
C VAL A 369 -24.58 -3.97 7.72
N THR A 370 -24.04 -3.57 8.87
CA THR A 370 -23.46 -4.48 9.88
C THR A 370 -24.47 -5.50 10.41
N SER A 371 -25.75 -5.13 10.56
CA SER A 371 -26.78 -6.08 10.99
C SER A 371 -27.04 -7.20 9.98
N LYS A 372 -26.96 -6.91 8.68
CA LYS A 372 -27.13 -7.93 7.63
C LYS A 372 -25.98 -8.94 7.64
N VAL A 373 -24.74 -8.50 7.85
CA VAL A 373 -23.60 -9.43 7.93
C VAL A 373 -23.65 -10.28 9.19
N ARG A 374 -24.09 -9.73 10.33
CA ARG A 374 -24.40 -10.53 11.53
C ARG A 374 -25.42 -11.62 11.22
N ASP A 375 -26.55 -11.26 10.60
CA ASP A 375 -27.64 -12.19 10.29
C ASP A 375 -27.23 -13.22 9.21
N TYR A 376 -26.27 -12.88 8.35
CA TYR A 376 -25.63 -13.82 7.43
C TYR A 376 -24.86 -14.90 8.20
N TYR A 377 -23.98 -14.52 9.13
CA TYR A 377 -23.24 -15.51 9.91
C TYR A 377 -24.17 -16.32 10.81
N ALA A 378 -25.09 -15.69 11.53
CA ALA A 378 -26.01 -16.38 12.43
C ALA A 378 -26.82 -17.47 11.72
N ARG A 379 -27.35 -17.18 10.52
CA ARG A 379 -28.06 -18.16 9.71
C ARG A 379 -27.15 -19.28 9.21
N ASN A 380 -26.00 -18.94 8.62
CA ASN A 380 -25.11 -19.99 8.07
C ASN A 380 -24.50 -20.88 9.15
N LEU A 381 -24.19 -20.36 10.34
CA LEU A 381 -23.74 -21.15 11.48
C LEU A 381 -24.84 -22.08 12.02
N HIS A 382 -26.11 -21.75 11.80
CA HIS A 382 -27.25 -22.60 12.15
C HIS A 382 -27.54 -23.65 11.07
N ASP A 383 -27.56 -23.23 9.80
CA ASP A 383 -28.08 -24.02 8.68
C ASP A 383 -27.02 -24.91 8.03
N ASN A 384 -25.74 -24.52 8.07
CA ASN A 384 -24.65 -25.16 7.32
C ASN A 384 -23.52 -25.63 8.26
N PRO A 385 -23.44 -26.93 8.59
CA PRO A 385 -22.39 -27.46 9.47
C PRO A 385 -20.96 -27.21 8.96
N GLU A 386 -20.74 -27.20 7.64
CA GLU A 386 -19.43 -26.92 7.04
C GLU A 386 -19.02 -25.44 7.18
N PHE A 387 -19.99 -24.55 7.40
CA PHE A 387 -19.73 -23.13 7.65
C PHE A 387 -19.27 -22.88 9.10
N ASP A 388 -19.47 -23.84 10.01
CA ASP A 388 -19.06 -23.72 11.40
C ASP A 388 -17.54 -23.92 11.57
N THR A 389 -16.80 -22.85 11.29
CA THR A 389 -15.34 -22.79 11.41
C THR A 389 -14.92 -21.71 12.41
N VAL A 390 -13.71 -21.83 12.96
CA VAL A 390 -13.11 -20.81 13.85
C VAL A 390 -13.16 -19.41 13.22
N TYR A 391 -12.90 -19.31 11.91
CA TYR A 391 -12.85 -18.03 11.20
C TYR A 391 -14.24 -17.42 11.02
N ASN A 392 -15.24 -18.24 10.69
CA ASN A 392 -16.61 -17.76 10.53
C ASN A 392 -17.26 -17.40 11.87
N ARG A 393 -16.96 -18.13 12.95
CA ARG A 393 -17.33 -17.74 14.32
C ARG A 393 -16.64 -16.44 14.74
N TYR A 394 -15.38 -16.26 14.38
CA TYR A 394 -14.70 -14.99 14.58
C TYR A 394 -15.38 -13.83 13.82
N GLY A 395 -15.73 -14.03 12.54
CA GLY A 395 -16.50 -13.06 11.76
C GLY A 395 -17.86 -12.73 12.39
N HIS A 396 -18.58 -13.74 12.87
CA HIS A 396 -19.83 -13.54 13.60
C HIS A 396 -19.64 -12.71 14.89
N ALA A 397 -18.64 -13.06 15.70
CA ALA A 397 -18.36 -12.34 16.94
C ALA A 397 -17.92 -10.88 16.70
N LEU A 398 -17.19 -10.60 15.62
CA LEU A 398 -16.92 -9.23 15.20
C LEU A 398 -18.22 -8.49 14.85
N ALA A 399 -19.11 -9.11 14.07
CA ALA A 399 -20.39 -8.52 13.71
C ALA A 399 -21.30 -8.30 14.94
N LEU A 400 -21.27 -9.21 15.92
CA LEU A 400 -21.95 -9.03 17.22
C LEU A 400 -21.39 -7.84 18.00
N THR A 401 -20.06 -7.70 18.04
CA THR A 401 -19.39 -6.57 18.69
C THR A 401 -19.83 -5.24 18.06
N LEU A 402 -19.78 -5.14 16.73
CA LEU A 402 -20.16 -3.92 16.01
C LEU A 402 -21.67 -3.61 16.09
N THR A 403 -22.51 -4.61 16.33
CA THR A 403 -23.96 -4.44 16.55
C THR A 403 -24.33 -4.29 18.03
N GLN A 404 -23.37 -3.96 18.90
CA GLN A 404 -23.56 -3.71 20.34
C GLN A 404 -24.04 -4.94 21.14
N GLN A 405 -23.82 -6.15 20.62
CA GLN A 405 -24.14 -7.42 21.28
C GLN A 405 -22.88 -8.03 21.92
N ALA A 406 -22.11 -7.20 22.63
CA ALA A 406 -20.78 -7.52 23.10
C ALA A 406 -20.72 -8.72 24.06
N ARG A 407 -21.76 -8.96 24.88
CA ARG A 407 -21.80 -10.15 25.76
C ARG A 407 -21.81 -11.45 24.96
N GLN A 408 -22.64 -11.54 23.94
CA GLN A 408 -22.69 -12.72 23.05
C GLN A 408 -21.36 -12.87 22.29
N ALA A 409 -20.76 -11.76 21.84
CA ALA A 409 -19.45 -11.79 21.20
C ALA A 409 -18.36 -12.34 22.15
N VAL A 410 -18.37 -11.97 23.43
CA VAL A 410 -17.46 -12.52 24.44
C VAL A 410 -17.66 -14.03 24.62
N ASP A 411 -18.91 -14.49 24.70
CA ASP A 411 -19.23 -15.91 24.86
C ASP A 411 -18.73 -16.73 23.66
N GLU A 412 -18.81 -16.18 22.45
CA GLU A 412 -18.30 -16.81 21.23
C GLU A 412 -16.77 -16.75 21.09
N LEU A 413 -16.12 -15.64 21.48
CA LEU A 413 -14.67 -15.46 21.33
C LEU A 413 -13.84 -16.22 22.36
N ARG A 414 -14.36 -16.42 23.58
CA ARG A 414 -13.66 -17.15 24.66
C ARG A 414 -13.17 -18.54 24.23
N PRO A 415 -14.01 -19.44 23.69
CA PRO A 415 -13.54 -20.75 23.25
C PRO A 415 -12.56 -20.67 22.08
N LEU A 416 -12.70 -19.69 21.18
CA LEU A 416 -11.77 -19.50 20.05
C LEU A 416 -10.37 -19.11 20.56
N VAL A 417 -10.28 -18.15 21.48
CA VAL A 417 -9.01 -17.75 22.11
C VAL A 417 -8.42 -18.88 22.96
N ALA A 418 -9.25 -19.72 23.58
CA ALA A 418 -8.76 -20.88 24.31
C ALA A 418 -8.17 -21.95 23.39
N ALA A 419 -8.72 -22.13 22.18
CA ALA A 419 -8.22 -23.06 21.18
C ALA A 419 -6.92 -22.56 20.51
N ASP A 420 -6.79 -21.24 20.31
CA ASP A 420 -5.57 -20.61 19.81
C ASP A 420 -5.18 -19.38 20.64
N PRO A 421 -4.48 -19.59 21.77
CA PRO A 421 -4.05 -18.49 22.64
C PRO A 421 -2.90 -17.67 22.06
N GLY A 422 -2.30 -18.10 20.93
CA GLY A 422 -1.24 -17.38 20.25
C GLY A 422 -1.76 -16.31 19.28
N SER A 423 -3.01 -16.44 18.82
CA SER A 423 -3.60 -15.50 17.87
C SER A 423 -3.86 -14.13 18.49
N VAL A 424 -3.06 -13.14 18.07
CA VAL A 424 -3.23 -11.72 18.42
C VAL A 424 -4.59 -11.21 17.95
N VAL A 425 -5.05 -11.67 16.78
CA VAL A 425 -6.31 -11.24 16.16
C VAL A 425 -7.51 -11.62 17.03
N LEU A 426 -7.57 -12.87 17.49
CA LEU A 426 -8.65 -13.36 18.35
C LEU A 426 -8.59 -12.68 19.73
N GLN A 427 -7.39 -12.52 20.29
CA GLN A 427 -7.20 -11.84 21.57
C GLN A 427 -7.62 -10.37 21.53
N LEU A 428 -7.29 -9.63 20.46
CA LEU A 428 -7.72 -8.24 20.28
C LEU A 428 -9.23 -8.13 20.16
N ALA A 429 -9.88 -9.01 19.39
CA ALA A 429 -11.34 -9.02 19.29
C ALA A 429 -12.00 -9.34 20.64
N LEU A 430 -11.46 -10.31 21.40
CA LEU A 430 -11.95 -10.61 22.74
C LEU A 430 -11.76 -9.42 23.70
N ALA A 431 -10.61 -8.75 23.66
CA ALA A 431 -10.36 -7.56 24.46
C ALA A 431 -11.36 -6.44 24.14
N GLN A 432 -11.62 -6.19 22.85
CA GLN A 432 -12.60 -5.20 22.39
C GLN A 432 -14.02 -5.54 22.88
N ALA A 433 -14.46 -6.79 22.69
CA ALA A 433 -15.76 -7.25 23.15
C ALA A 433 -15.91 -7.18 24.67
N LEU A 434 -14.86 -7.53 25.43
CA LEU A 434 -14.85 -7.42 26.90
C LEU A 434 -15.04 -5.97 27.35
N ASN A 435 -14.34 -5.02 26.73
CA ASN A 435 -14.51 -3.60 27.05
C ASN A 435 -15.94 -3.11 26.79
N GLN A 436 -16.55 -3.49 25.66
CA GLN A 436 -17.93 -3.10 25.33
C GLN A 436 -18.99 -3.84 26.16
N SER A 437 -18.69 -5.04 26.66
CA SER A 437 -19.62 -5.83 27.49
C SER A 437 -19.76 -5.36 28.94
N GLY A 438 -18.88 -4.44 29.39
CA GLY A 438 -18.76 -3.99 30.77
C GLY A 438 -17.65 -4.67 31.57
N ALA A 439 -16.93 -5.65 30.99
CA ALA A 439 -15.80 -6.34 31.61
C ALA A 439 -14.44 -5.69 31.27
N ALA A 440 -14.37 -4.36 31.34
CA ALA A 440 -13.23 -3.57 30.85
C ALA A 440 -11.90 -3.93 31.52
N SER A 441 -11.89 -4.31 32.80
CA SER A 441 -10.66 -4.73 33.49
C SER A 441 -10.01 -5.97 32.86
N GLN A 442 -10.82 -6.93 32.39
CA GLN A 442 -10.33 -8.12 31.69
C GLN A 442 -9.80 -7.76 30.31
N GLY A 443 -10.52 -6.92 29.55
CA GLY A 443 -10.06 -6.44 28.24
C GLY A 443 -8.73 -5.68 28.33
N MET A 444 -8.60 -4.80 29.33
CA MET A 444 -7.38 -4.03 29.57
C MET A 444 -6.18 -4.92 29.94
N ALA A 445 -6.41 -6.00 30.67
CA ALA A 445 -5.35 -6.98 30.98
C ALA A 445 -4.85 -7.71 29.73
N ILE A 446 -5.73 -7.98 28.75
CA ILE A 446 -5.32 -8.57 27.47
C ILE A 446 -4.48 -7.58 26.67
N TYR A 447 -4.92 -6.33 26.52
CA TYR A 447 -4.15 -5.32 25.79
C TYR A 447 -2.74 -5.12 26.36
N ARG A 448 -2.63 -5.02 27.70
CA ARG A 448 -1.33 -4.89 28.37
C ARG A 448 -0.42 -6.09 28.06
N ARG A 449 -0.94 -7.31 28.21
CA ARG A 449 -0.17 -8.53 27.91
C ARG A 449 0.30 -8.58 26.45
N LEU A 450 -0.59 -8.25 25.51
CA LEU A 450 -0.25 -8.21 24.08
C LEU A 450 0.83 -7.16 23.79
N HIS A 451 0.72 -5.99 24.41
CA HIS A 451 1.72 -4.92 24.25
C HIS A 451 3.08 -5.30 24.84
N ASP A 452 3.10 -5.98 26.01
CA ASP A 452 4.33 -6.48 26.63
C ASP A 452 5.02 -7.54 25.76
N GLN A 453 4.24 -8.38 25.07
CA GLN A 453 4.75 -9.40 24.15
C GLN A 453 5.21 -8.84 22.80
N LEU A 454 4.50 -7.82 22.28
CA LEU A 454 4.72 -7.24 20.96
C LEU A 454 4.79 -5.70 21.05
N PRO A 455 5.84 -5.16 21.68
CA PRO A 455 5.97 -3.73 21.89
C PRO A 455 6.07 -2.98 20.55
N GLY A 456 5.33 -1.87 20.44
CA GLY A 456 5.29 -1.07 19.21
C GLY A 456 4.44 -1.68 18.09
N ASN A 457 3.69 -2.74 18.32
CA ASN A 457 2.69 -3.20 17.36
C ASN A 457 1.57 -2.16 17.23
N ARG A 458 1.33 -1.69 16.00
CA ARG A 458 0.38 -0.63 15.67
C ARG A 458 -1.05 -1.00 16.06
N ALA A 459 -1.54 -2.16 15.62
CA ALA A 459 -2.91 -2.60 15.89
C ALA A 459 -3.21 -2.77 17.38
N ILE A 460 -2.28 -3.36 18.14
CA ILE A 460 -2.43 -3.53 19.60
C ILE A 460 -2.49 -2.17 20.29
N THR A 461 -1.59 -1.27 19.93
CA THR A 461 -1.46 0.04 20.58
C THR A 461 -2.65 0.94 20.29
N LEU A 462 -3.14 0.97 19.04
CA LEU A 462 -4.33 1.72 18.67
C LEU A 462 -5.57 1.17 19.37
N ALA A 463 -5.80 -0.14 19.34
CA ALA A 463 -6.93 -0.75 20.02
C ALA A 463 -6.92 -0.50 21.54
N TRP A 464 -5.74 -0.54 22.16
CA TRP A 464 -5.59 -0.20 23.58
C TRP A 464 -5.87 1.28 23.84
N ALA A 465 -5.29 2.18 23.04
CA ALA A 465 -5.53 3.61 23.16
C ALA A 465 -7.03 3.93 23.00
N ASP A 466 -7.72 3.36 22.02
CA ASP A 466 -9.15 3.56 21.82
C ASP A 466 -9.97 3.11 23.04
N ALA A 467 -9.63 1.97 23.63
CA ALA A 467 -10.29 1.49 24.85
C ALA A 467 -10.06 2.41 26.06
N LEU A 468 -8.89 3.05 26.16
CA LEU A 468 -8.61 4.07 27.18
C LEU A 468 -9.41 5.36 26.90
N LEU A 469 -9.41 5.83 25.65
CA LEU A 469 -10.09 7.06 25.24
C LEU A 469 -11.62 6.96 25.33
N ALA A 470 -12.18 5.76 25.18
CA ALA A 470 -13.61 5.49 25.37
C ALA A 470 -14.09 5.79 26.80
N ARG A 471 -13.19 5.84 27.80
CA ARG A 471 -13.50 6.21 29.19
C ARG A 471 -13.75 7.71 29.37
N ALA A 472 -13.32 8.53 28.41
CA ALA A 472 -13.50 9.98 28.37
C ALA A 472 -13.00 10.72 29.63
N ASP A 473 -11.91 10.23 30.24
CA ASP A 473 -11.27 10.85 31.40
C ASP A 473 -9.81 11.25 31.10
N ALA A 474 -9.31 12.26 31.82
CA ALA A 474 -8.00 12.86 31.56
C ALA A 474 -6.83 11.94 31.90
N ASP A 475 -6.98 11.04 32.88
CA ASP A 475 -5.91 10.12 33.29
C ASP A 475 -5.70 9.06 32.21
N SER A 476 -6.78 8.44 31.74
CA SER A 476 -6.77 7.47 30.64
C SER A 476 -6.26 8.09 29.34
N ALA A 477 -6.57 9.37 29.10
CA ALA A 477 -6.04 10.11 27.97
C ALA A 477 -4.52 10.31 28.04
N ARG A 478 -3.98 10.60 29.24
CA ARG A 478 -2.52 10.68 29.43
C ARG A 478 -1.84 9.33 29.25
N ASP A 479 -2.46 8.24 29.69
CA ASP A 479 -1.96 6.88 29.46
C ASP A 479 -1.96 6.57 27.95
N ALA A 480 -3.04 6.89 27.23
CA ALA A 480 -3.11 6.75 25.78
C ALA A 480 -2.01 7.57 25.07
N LEU A 481 -1.71 8.80 25.51
CA LEU A 481 -0.63 9.59 24.96
C LEU A 481 0.75 8.93 25.14
N GLN A 482 1.00 8.24 26.26
CA GLN A 482 2.26 7.51 26.46
C GLN A 482 2.40 6.35 25.47
N LEU A 483 1.29 5.67 25.16
CA LEU A 483 1.24 4.58 24.18
C LEU A 483 1.42 5.07 22.74
N LEU A 484 0.79 6.18 22.37
CA LEU A 484 0.72 6.67 20.98
C LEU A 484 2.00 7.40 20.53
N ARG A 485 2.70 8.10 21.44
CA ARG A 485 3.88 8.92 21.10
C ARG A 485 5.01 8.14 20.40
N PRO A 486 5.42 6.94 20.85
CA PRO A 486 6.45 6.16 20.16
C PRO A 486 6.06 5.75 18.74
N LEU A 487 4.78 5.48 18.49
CA LEU A 487 4.29 5.10 17.16
C LEU A 487 4.27 6.30 16.21
N LEU A 488 3.84 7.48 16.68
CA LEU A 488 3.79 8.68 15.84
C LEU A 488 5.13 9.06 15.23
N ALA A 489 6.23 8.81 15.94
CA ALA A 489 7.58 9.07 15.42
C ALA A 489 7.91 8.26 14.16
N ARG A 490 7.26 7.11 13.94
CA ARG A 490 7.48 6.20 12.80
C ARG A 490 6.32 6.21 11.81
N ASN A 491 5.13 6.58 12.26
CA ASN A 491 3.87 6.45 11.50
C ASN A 491 3.12 7.78 11.40
N ALA A 492 3.83 8.90 11.25
CA ALA A 492 3.22 10.24 11.21
C ALA A 492 2.16 10.43 10.11
N GLN A 493 2.20 9.61 9.04
CA GLN A 493 1.27 9.63 7.91
C GLN A 493 0.03 8.73 8.09
N ASP A 494 -0.16 8.18 9.29
CA ASP A 494 -1.32 7.35 9.63
C ASP A 494 -2.47 8.21 10.17
N ALA A 495 -3.57 8.26 9.42
CA ALA A 495 -4.74 9.07 9.74
C ALA A 495 -5.43 8.65 11.04
N GLU A 496 -5.56 7.33 11.29
CA GLU A 496 -6.19 6.82 12.51
C GLU A 496 -5.35 7.13 13.74
N LEU A 497 -4.03 6.94 13.64
CA LEU A 497 -3.10 7.27 14.70
C LEU A 497 -3.12 8.76 15.05
N GLN A 498 -3.15 9.64 14.04
CA GLN A 498 -3.28 11.08 14.26
C GLN A 498 -4.60 11.43 14.93
N ARG A 499 -5.71 10.79 14.53
CA ARG A 499 -7.04 11.01 15.13
C ARG A 499 -7.09 10.55 16.59
N ALA A 500 -6.57 9.36 16.90
CA ALA A 500 -6.46 8.86 18.28
C ALA A 500 -5.59 9.78 19.14
N PHE A 501 -4.45 10.24 18.60
CA PHE A 501 -3.58 11.19 19.30
C PHE A 501 -4.26 12.55 19.52
N ALA A 502 -5.01 13.06 18.54
CA ALA A 502 -5.76 14.30 18.69
C ALA A 502 -6.79 14.19 19.81
N ARG A 503 -7.58 13.11 19.83
CA ARG A 503 -8.57 12.84 20.87
C ARG A 503 -7.93 12.67 22.25
N ALA A 504 -6.76 12.04 22.32
CA ALA A 504 -6.02 11.89 23.57
C ALA A 504 -5.53 13.23 24.12
N ASN A 505 -5.01 14.13 23.27
CA ASN A 505 -4.62 15.48 23.71
C ASN A 505 -5.83 16.30 24.16
N GLU A 506 -6.96 16.21 23.44
CA GLU A 506 -8.20 16.91 23.79
C GLU A 506 -8.68 16.52 25.19
N LEU A 507 -8.81 15.22 25.46
CA LEU A 507 -9.24 14.71 26.77
C LEU A 507 -8.22 14.98 27.88
N ALA A 508 -6.93 15.06 27.55
CA ALA A 508 -5.88 15.43 28.50
C ALA A 508 -5.83 16.95 28.78
N GLY A 509 -6.56 17.77 28.01
CA GLY A 509 -6.64 19.23 28.14
C GLY A 509 -5.68 20.03 27.25
N ASP A 510 -4.84 19.37 26.45
CA ASP A 510 -3.94 20.04 25.50
C ASP A 510 -4.68 20.38 24.19
N THR A 511 -5.48 21.43 24.25
CA THR A 511 -6.37 21.84 23.14
C THR A 511 -5.62 22.35 21.90
N VAL A 512 -4.40 22.87 22.06
CA VAL A 512 -3.56 23.32 20.94
C VAL A 512 -3.03 22.11 20.19
N ARG A 513 -2.42 21.16 20.90
CA ARG A 513 -1.89 19.93 20.28
C ARG A 513 -2.99 19.07 19.69
N ALA A 514 -4.15 19.01 20.33
CA ALA A 514 -5.34 18.35 19.80
C ALA A 514 -5.77 18.93 18.44
N ALA A 515 -5.89 20.25 18.34
CA ALA A 515 -6.30 20.92 17.11
C ALA A 515 -5.29 20.72 15.96
N GLU A 516 -3.98 20.76 16.24
CA GLU A 516 -2.96 20.41 15.24
C GLU A 516 -3.12 18.98 14.72
N ALA A 517 -3.29 18.02 15.63
CA ALA A 517 -3.41 16.62 15.28
C ALA A 517 -4.74 16.30 14.56
N PHE A 518 -5.84 16.96 14.92
CA PHE A 518 -7.10 16.85 14.17
C PHE A 518 -6.98 17.40 12.76
N ALA A 519 -6.27 18.51 12.56
CA ALA A 519 -6.02 19.05 11.24
C ALA A 519 -5.12 18.10 10.41
N GLU A 520 -4.13 17.49 11.03
CA GLU A 520 -3.29 16.48 10.36
C GLU A 520 -4.10 15.23 9.99
N ALA A 521 -4.94 14.72 10.90
CA ALA A 521 -5.85 13.61 10.61
C ALA A 521 -6.81 13.95 9.47
N ALA A 522 -7.37 15.16 9.44
CA ALA A 522 -8.23 15.65 8.36
C ALA A 522 -7.49 15.68 7.02
N TRP A 523 -6.25 16.17 7.00
CA TRP A 523 -5.38 16.18 5.82
C TRP A 523 -5.15 14.76 5.27
N LEU A 524 -4.74 13.83 6.15
CA LEU A 524 -4.44 12.45 5.78
C LEU A 524 -5.68 11.65 5.34
N SER A 525 -6.85 12.05 5.84
CA SER A 525 -8.15 11.49 5.45
C SER A 525 -8.72 12.13 4.17
N GLY A 526 -7.97 13.04 3.52
CA GLY A 526 -8.38 13.70 2.28
C GLY A 526 -9.25 14.95 2.43
N HIS A 527 -9.57 15.36 3.66
CA HIS A 527 -10.31 16.59 3.96
C HIS A 527 -9.37 17.80 4.02
N ALA A 528 -8.70 18.06 2.89
CA ALA A 528 -7.62 19.05 2.79
C ALA A 528 -8.08 20.49 3.11
N GLU A 529 -9.28 20.88 2.67
CA GLU A 529 -9.82 22.20 3.00
C GLU A 529 -10.12 22.34 4.50
N ASP A 530 -10.67 21.29 5.12
CA ASP A 530 -11.02 21.26 6.54
C ASP A 530 -9.76 21.40 7.39
N ALA A 531 -8.71 20.65 7.05
CA ALA A 531 -7.39 20.77 7.68
C ALA A 531 -6.86 22.20 7.65
N LEU A 532 -6.88 22.85 6.47
CA LEU A 532 -6.40 24.22 6.31
C LEU A 532 -7.26 25.22 7.09
N ARG A 533 -8.59 25.05 7.09
CA ARG A 533 -9.50 25.91 7.87
C ARG A 533 -9.25 25.75 9.37
N GLN A 534 -9.07 24.53 9.86
CA GLN A 534 -8.77 24.24 11.27
C GLN A 534 -7.44 24.87 11.70
N LEU A 535 -6.37 24.72 10.91
CA LEU A 535 -5.07 25.33 11.23
C LEU A 535 -5.16 26.86 11.22
N LYS A 536 -5.86 27.47 10.25
CA LYS A 536 -6.06 28.93 10.20
C LYS A 536 -6.88 29.45 11.38
N ALA A 537 -7.86 28.68 11.86
CA ALA A 537 -8.61 29.02 13.06
C ALA A 537 -7.72 28.92 14.31
N LEU A 538 -6.91 27.86 14.41
CA LEU A 538 -5.95 27.66 15.49
C LEU A 538 -4.91 28.78 15.56
N ALA A 539 -4.35 29.19 14.41
CA ALA A 539 -3.38 30.29 14.32
C ALA A 539 -3.93 31.64 14.81
N LYS A 540 -5.26 31.83 14.88
CA LYS A 540 -5.87 33.07 15.36
C LYS A 540 -6.07 33.12 16.87
N ARG A 541 -5.88 32.01 17.60
CA ARG A 541 -6.03 32.03 19.05
C ARG A 541 -4.85 32.73 19.70
N ASP A 542 -5.11 33.33 20.86
CA ASP A 542 -4.11 34.10 21.62
C ASP A 542 -3.31 33.25 22.62
N ASP A 543 -3.71 31.98 22.83
CA ASP A 543 -3.13 31.08 23.82
C ASP A 543 -1.97 30.22 23.28
N LEU A 544 -1.58 30.40 22.01
CA LEU A 544 -0.42 29.74 21.42
C LEU A 544 0.88 30.40 21.87
N SER A 545 1.84 29.60 22.31
CA SER A 545 3.23 30.02 22.45
C SER A 545 3.84 30.40 21.09
N TYR A 546 4.96 31.12 21.12
CA TYR A 546 5.72 31.46 19.92
C TYR A 546 6.04 30.21 19.07
N TYR A 547 6.52 29.12 19.70
CA TYR A 547 6.89 27.90 19.01
C TYR A 547 5.68 27.15 18.40
N GLU A 548 4.56 27.12 19.10
CA GLU A 548 3.32 26.52 18.57
C GLU A 548 2.81 27.30 17.37
N ARG A 549 2.77 28.64 17.48
CA ARG A 549 2.37 29.52 16.40
C ARG A 549 3.23 29.32 15.16
N SER A 550 4.55 29.32 15.30
CA SER A 550 5.47 29.09 14.18
C SER A 550 5.26 27.72 13.52
N ARG A 551 4.98 26.66 14.30
CA ARG A 551 4.71 25.32 13.76
C ARG A 551 3.40 25.28 12.98
N VAL A 552 2.33 25.89 13.52
CA VAL A 552 1.03 25.97 12.86
C VAL A 552 1.13 26.79 11.56
N GLU A 553 1.79 27.94 11.60
CA GLU A 553 1.99 28.80 10.42
C GLU A 553 2.82 28.11 9.34
N ALA A 554 3.88 27.38 9.73
CA ALA A 554 4.67 26.58 8.80
C ALA A 554 3.82 25.49 8.11
N ARG A 555 2.95 24.81 8.87
CA ARG A 555 2.03 23.81 8.29
C ARG A 555 1.00 24.45 7.35
N ILE A 556 0.46 25.61 7.70
CA ILE A 556 -0.44 26.39 6.80
C ILE A 556 0.28 26.73 5.50
N ALA A 557 1.52 27.22 5.57
CA ALA A 557 2.32 27.57 4.41
C ALA A 557 2.58 26.34 3.51
N GLN A 558 2.81 25.17 4.12
CA GLN A 558 2.98 23.91 3.39
C GLN A 558 1.69 23.45 2.70
N LEU A 559 0.54 23.48 3.39
CA LEU A 559 -0.71 22.94 2.84
C LEU A 559 -1.41 23.87 1.84
N THR A 560 -1.19 25.18 1.93
CA THR A 560 -1.93 26.16 1.11
C THR A 560 -1.80 25.92 -0.41
N PRO A 561 -0.59 25.71 -0.98
CA PRO A 561 -0.44 25.43 -2.40
C PRO A 561 -1.19 24.18 -2.85
N GLU A 562 -1.13 23.10 -2.06
CA GLU A 562 -1.77 21.83 -2.38
C GLU A 562 -3.29 21.91 -2.35
N VAL A 563 -3.86 22.61 -1.37
CA VAL A 563 -5.31 22.87 -1.28
C VAL A 563 -5.78 23.71 -2.46
N LEU A 564 -5.04 24.76 -2.83
CA LEU A 564 -5.37 25.59 -4.00
C LEU A 564 -5.30 24.80 -5.31
N ALA A 565 -4.34 23.88 -5.43
CA ALA A 565 -4.24 22.99 -6.59
C ALA A 565 -5.42 22.02 -6.68
N LYS A 566 -5.87 21.42 -5.57
CA LYS A 566 -7.08 20.60 -5.53
C LYS A 566 -8.32 21.40 -5.95
N ARG A 567 -8.51 22.60 -5.39
CA ARG A 567 -9.63 23.49 -5.72
C ARG A 567 -9.73 23.85 -7.22
N LYS A 568 -8.59 24.01 -7.88
CA LYS A 568 -8.53 24.27 -9.32
C LYS A 568 -8.93 23.06 -10.17
N ARG A 569 -8.66 21.83 -9.70
CA ARG A 569 -9.06 20.60 -10.39
C ARG A 569 -10.57 20.33 -10.25
N ASP A 570 -11.15 20.69 -9.11
CA ASP A 570 -12.58 20.47 -8.84
C ASP A 570 -13.50 21.51 -9.52
N MET A 571 -12.95 22.60 -10.06
CA MET A 571 -13.70 23.54 -10.87
C MET A 571 -13.89 22.96 -12.29
N PRO A 572 -15.12 22.80 -12.79
CA PRO A 572 -15.32 22.45 -14.19
C PRO A 572 -14.66 23.52 -15.05
N SER A 573 -13.83 23.09 -16.00
CA SER A 573 -13.24 24.00 -16.99
C SER A 573 -14.37 24.80 -17.62
N GLU A 574 -14.32 26.13 -17.55
CA GLU A 574 -15.14 26.97 -18.43
C GLU A 574 -14.90 26.47 -19.86
N PRO A 575 -15.96 26.22 -20.66
CA PRO A 575 -15.75 25.89 -22.05
C PRO A 575 -14.95 27.03 -22.66
N ASP A 576 -13.80 26.70 -23.23
CA ASP A 576 -12.90 27.65 -23.87
C ASP A 576 -13.51 28.05 -25.23
N SER A 577 -14.68 28.71 -25.19
CA SER A 577 -15.37 29.18 -26.38
C SER A 577 -14.92 30.62 -26.68
N LYS A 578 -13.69 30.76 -27.17
CA LYS A 578 -13.37 31.87 -28.08
C LYS A 578 -13.48 31.51 -29.56
N ASP A 579 -13.67 30.23 -29.90
CA ASP A 579 -13.84 29.80 -31.30
C ASP A 579 -15.27 29.34 -31.68
N ASP A 580 -16.21 29.22 -30.72
CA ASP A 580 -17.60 28.80 -31.00
C ASP A 580 -18.60 29.94 -31.23
N LYS A 581 -18.13 31.13 -31.65
CA LYS A 581 -18.99 32.26 -32.04
C LYS A 581 -19.39 32.29 -33.52
N LEU A 582 -19.15 31.21 -34.28
CA LEU A 582 -19.48 31.16 -35.72
C LEU A 582 -20.51 30.10 -36.15
N ALA A 583 -21.13 29.35 -35.23
CA ALA A 583 -22.07 28.28 -35.60
C ALA A 583 -23.54 28.53 -35.26
N CYS A 584 -23.95 29.78 -34.98
CA CYS A 584 -25.35 30.10 -34.68
C CYS A 584 -25.95 31.07 -35.71
N CYS A 585 -25.95 30.69 -37.00
CA CYS A 585 -26.75 31.31 -38.07
C CYS A 585 -26.59 30.56 -39.41
N ALA A 586 -27.01 29.30 -39.50
CA ALA A 586 -27.12 28.64 -40.82
C ALA A 586 -27.99 27.37 -40.80
N TRP A 587 -29.30 27.47 -40.54
CA TRP A 587 -30.30 26.59 -41.17
C TRP A 587 -31.62 27.37 -41.31
N ARG A 588 -31.91 27.77 -42.54
CA ARG A 588 -33.26 28.05 -43.05
C ARG A 588 -33.87 26.73 -43.51
#